data_AF-A0A4Y9YTJ0-F1
#
_entry.id   AF-A0A4Y9YTJ0-F1
#
_cell.length_a   1.000
_cell.length_b   1.000
_cell.length_c   1.000
_cell.angle_alpha   90.00
_cell.angle_beta   90.00
_cell.angle_gamma   90.00
#
_symmetry.space_group_name_H-M   'P 1'
#
loop_
_entity.id
_entity.type
_entity.pdbx_description
1 polymer ?
#
loop_
_entity_poly.entity_id
_entity_poly.type
_entity_poly.pdbx_seq_one_letter_code
_entity_poly.pdbx_strand_id
1 'polypeptide(L)'
;MQLVDNDEFLKQLAALFESTKTHGSIWLTHKRLTHDGEDASMAAVDDDGREYPCLLRATNGAEIKLSTRVAPGELDKFHAAYGALLKASMTTLRKRDKKREKQRAEDFAARKKRLAEPIPVEGPKRGSGRRKRQRRIKSALKQEEARKRLQEREDAKTKAKAPSS
;
A
#
# COMPACT_ATOMS: atom_id res chain seq x y z
N MET A 1 -18.86 15.24 20.36
CA MET A 1 -18.51 15.10 18.93
C MET A 1 -19.63 15.78 18.18
N GLN A 2 -19.32 16.79 17.37
CA GLN A 2 -20.31 17.64 16.71
C GLN A 2 -20.64 17.07 15.33
N LEU A 3 -21.93 16.87 15.06
CA LEU A 3 -22.41 16.54 13.72
C LEU A 3 -22.61 17.85 12.95
N VAL A 4 -21.99 17.95 11.78
CA VAL A 4 -22.02 19.15 10.92
C VAL A 4 -22.31 18.76 9.47
N ASP A 5 -22.83 19.72 8.72
CA ASP A 5 -23.09 19.57 7.29
C ASP A 5 -21.80 19.37 6.49
N ASN A 6 -21.91 18.79 5.30
CA ASN A 6 -20.78 18.45 4.44
C ASN A 6 -19.87 19.64 4.15
N ASP A 7 -20.44 20.80 3.80
CA ASP A 7 -19.68 22.01 3.49
C ASP A 7 -19.02 22.64 4.73
N GLU A 8 -19.73 22.61 5.86
CA GLU A 8 -19.19 23.11 7.12
C GLU A 8 -18.05 22.22 7.62
N PHE A 9 -18.17 20.90 7.46
CA PHE A 9 -17.12 19.94 7.77
C PHE A 9 -15.83 20.28 7.00
N LEU A 10 -15.92 20.55 5.69
CA LEU A 10 -14.75 20.89 4.88
C LEU A 10 -14.12 22.22 5.30
N LYS A 11 -14.92 23.25 5.62
CA LYS A 11 -14.41 24.54 6.11
C LYS A 11 -13.68 24.40 7.44
N GLN A 12 -14.29 23.71 8.41
CA GLN A 12 -13.68 23.50 9.72
C GLN A 12 -12.46 22.58 9.64
N LEU A 13 -12.47 21.59 8.73
CA LEU A 13 -11.31 20.74 8.47
C LEU A 13 -10.14 21.54 7.86
N ALA A 14 -10.41 22.47 6.96
CA ALA A 14 -9.38 23.36 6.42
C ALA A 14 -8.74 24.22 7.52
N ALA A 15 -9.57 24.83 8.38
CA ALA A 15 -9.08 25.59 9.55
C ALA A 15 -8.25 24.71 10.50
N LEU A 16 -8.67 23.45 10.70
CA LEU A 16 -7.93 22.48 11.51
C LEU A 16 -6.53 22.24 10.93
N PHE A 17 -6.42 21.97 9.62
CA PHE A 17 -5.14 21.77 8.97
C PHE A 17 -4.22 22.99 9.07
N GLU A 18 -4.77 24.20 9.02
CA GLU A 18 -3.99 25.42 9.19
C GLU A 18 -3.47 25.60 10.61
N SER A 19 -4.31 25.33 11.61
CA SER A 19 -3.92 25.43 13.03
C SER A 19 -2.83 24.42 13.42
N THR A 20 -2.81 23.23 12.82
CA THR A 20 -1.86 22.16 13.15
C THR A 20 -0.65 22.08 12.20
N LYS A 21 -0.31 23.16 11.49
CA LYS A 21 0.84 23.17 10.54
C LYS A 21 2.19 22.92 11.21
N THR A 22 2.37 23.45 12.42
CA THR A 22 3.65 23.39 13.15
C THR A 22 3.73 22.17 14.06
N HIS A 23 2.67 21.93 14.84
CA HIS A 23 2.58 20.83 15.79
C HIS A 23 1.17 20.25 15.82
N GLY A 24 1.08 18.94 16.05
CA GLY A 24 -0.17 18.22 16.21
C GLY A 24 -0.30 17.06 15.24
N SER A 25 -1.39 16.33 15.41
CA SER A 25 -1.80 15.27 14.50
C SER A 25 -3.31 15.37 14.31
N ILE A 26 -3.76 15.12 13.09
CA ILE A 26 -5.18 15.07 12.76
C ILE A 26 -5.50 13.63 12.41
N TRP A 27 -6.48 13.07 13.12
CA TRP A 27 -7.02 11.75 12.86
C TRP A 27 -8.31 11.89 12.06
N LEU A 28 -8.29 11.35 10.85
CA LEU A 28 -9.44 11.21 9.97
C LEU A 28 -9.85 9.74 9.95
N THR A 29 -11.13 9.45 10.19
CA THR A 29 -11.67 8.08 10.11
C THR A 29 -12.88 8.06 9.21
N HIS A 30 -12.89 7.11 8.27
CA HIS A 30 -14.01 6.85 7.37
C HIS A 30 -14.60 5.50 7.77
N LYS A 31 -15.91 5.47 8.05
CA LYS A 31 -16.64 4.24 8.37
C LYS A 31 -17.94 4.18 7.59
N ARG A 32 -18.32 2.99 7.15
CA ARG A 32 -19.68 2.71 6.66
C ARG A 32 -20.63 2.88 7.84
N LEU A 33 -21.65 3.71 7.69
CA LEU A 33 -22.70 3.88 8.68
C LEU A 33 -23.79 2.85 8.38
N THR A 34 -23.87 1.83 9.24
CA THR A 34 -24.83 0.71 9.09
C THR A 34 -26.03 0.83 10.01
N HIS A 35 -26.04 1.80 10.93
CA HIS A 35 -27.09 1.95 11.94
C HIS A 35 -27.32 3.43 12.30
N ASP A 36 -28.58 3.77 12.57
CA ASP A 36 -29.00 5.11 12.98
C ASP A 36 -29.42 5.11 14.47
N GLY A 37 -28.44 4.96 15.35
CA GLY A 37 -28.60 5.28 16.78
C GLY A 37 -29.03 4.13 17.71
N GLU A 38 -29.30 2.93 17.21
CA GLU A 38 -29.50 1.73 18.04
C GLU A 38 -28.24 0.86 18.08
N ASP A 39 -28.10 0.07 19.15
CA ASP A 39 -27.05 -0.95 19.32
C ASP A 39 -27.21 -2.02 18.25
N ALA A 40 -26.55 -1.81 17.10
CA ALA A 40 -26.52 -2.78 16.03
C ALA A 40 -25.69 -3.99 16.46
N SER A 41 -26.30 -5.18 16.43
CA SER A 41 -25.57 -6.43 16.52
C SER A 41 -24.56 -6.48 15.37
N MET A 42 -23.32 -6.87 15.66
CA MET A 42 -22.27 -7.07 14.66
C MET A 42 -22.57 -8.34 13.86
N ALA A 43 -23.69 -8.39 13.15
CA ALA A 43 -23.95 -9.41 12.16
C ALA A 43 -22.94 -9.24 11.03
N ALA A 44 -22.34 -10.34 10.59
CA ALA A 44 -21.48 -10.35 9.42
C ALA A 44 -22.29 -9.79 8.24
N VAL A 45 -21.86 -8.63 7.73
CA VAL A 45 -22.56 -7.92 6.67
C VAL A 45 -22.24 -8.65 5.37
N ASP A 46 -23.12 -9.57 4.98
CA ASP A 46 -23.17 -10.07 3.62
C ASP A 46 -23.44 -8.90 2.65
N ASP A 47 -22.89 -9.01 1.43
CA ASP A 47 -22.98 -7.99 0.39
C ASP A 47 -24.41 -7.94 -0.19
N ASP A 48 -25.36 -7.39 0.57
CA ASP A 48 -26.79 -7.32 0.21
C ASP A 48 -27.09 -6.32 -0.92
N GLY A 49 -26.08 -5.78 -1.62
CA GLY A 49 -26.25 -4.77 -2.67
C GLY A 49 -26.84 -3.42 -2.20
N ARG A 50 -26.92 -3.21 -0.87
CA ARG A 50 -27.48 -1.99 -0.27
C ARG A 50 -26.47 -0.85 -0.31
N GLU A 51 -26.94 0.35 -0.58
CA GLU A 51 -26.13 1.58 -0.48
C GLU A 51 -26.14 2.09 0.96
N TYR A 52 -24.97 2.52 1.45
CA TYR A 52 -24.82 2.99 2.82
C TYR A 52 -24.17 4.36 2.85
N PRO A 53 -24.63 5.25 3.74
CA PRO A 53 -23.94 6.50 3.99
C PRO A 53 -22.55 6.26 4.60
N CYS A 54 -21.62 7.14 4.29
CA CYS A 54 -20.28 7.16 4.89
C CYS A 54 -20.25 8.15 6.05
N LEU A 55 -19.82 7.69 7.22
CA LEU A 55 -19.52 8.54 8.36
C LEU A 55 -18.04 8.92 8.32
N LEU A 56 -17.78 10.22 8.16
CA LEU A 56 -16.45 10.79 8.32
C LEU A 56 -16.33 11.44 9.70
N ARG A 57 -15.18 11.24 10.34
CA ARG A 57 -14.84 11.89 11.61
C ARG A 57 -13.45 12.49 11.53
N ALA A 58 -13.29 13.70 12.04
CA ALA A 58 -12.01 14.38 12.16
C ALA A 58 -11.77 14.77 13.63
N THR A 59 -10.56 14.55 14.13
CA THR A 59 -10.16 15.06 15.44
C THR A 59 -8.67 15.39 15.49
N ASN A 60 -8.31 16.36 16.33
CA ASN A 60 -6.93 16.67 16.70
C ASN A 60 -6.48 16.02 18.02
N GLY A 61 -7.24 15.04 18.52
CA GLY A 61 -6.94 14.37 19.81
C GLY A 61 -7.34 15.20 21.04
N ALA A 62 -7.86 16.41 20.85
CA ALA A 62 -8.27 17.32 21.91
C ALA A 62 -9.78 17.66 21.76
N GLU A 63 -10.11 18.95 21.86
CA GLU A 63 -11.48 19.46 21.92
C GLU A 63 -12.21 19.37 20.57
N ILE A 64 -11.47 19.45 19.45
CA ILE A 64 -12.08 19.46 18.12
C ILE A 64 -12.38 18.01 17.70
N LYS A 65 -13.68 17.70 17.66
CA LYS A 65 -14.23 16.40 17.28
C LYS A 65 -15.42 16.62 16.34
N LEU A 66 -15.16 16.56 15.04
CA LEU A 66 -16.13 16.80 13.98
C LEU A 66 -16.58 15.47 13.38
N SER A 67 -17.83 15.43 12.94
CA SER A 67 -18.40 14.31 12.21
C SER A 67 -19.36 14.79 11.14
N THR A 68 -19.40 14.09 10.03
CA THR A 68 -20.35 14.36 8.94
C THR A 68 -20.83 13.06 8.31
N ARG A 69 -22.07 13.05 7.83
CA ARG A 69 -22.71 11.90 7.19
C ARG A 69 -22.85 12.21 5.69
N VAL A 70 -22.15 11.44 4.86
CA VAL A 70 -22.18 11.60 3.42
C VAL A 70 -23.10 10.55 2.82
N ALA A 71 -24.18 10.99 2.17
CA ALA A 71 -25.09 10.13 1.44
C ALA A 71 -24.40 9.55 0.19
N PRO A 72 -24.79 8.33 -0.26
CA PRO A 72 -24.18 7.70 -1.44
C PRO A 72 -24.31 8.57 -2.70
N GLY A 73 -25.44 9.26 -2.90
CA GLY A 73 -25.68 10.12 -4.07
C GLY A 73 -24.84 11.42 -4.11
N GLU A 74 -24.28 11.85 -2.98
CA GLU A 74 -23.43 13.06 -2.90
C GLU A 74 -21.95 12.72 -2.75
N LEU A 75 -21.61 11.43 -2.67
CA LEU A 75 -20.28 10.95 -2.36
C LEU A 75 -19.25 11.51 -3.33
N ASP A 76 -19.49 11.42 -4.64
CA ASP A 76 -18.53 11.86 -5.66
C ASP A 76 -18.21 13.36 -5.56
N LYS A 77 -19.24 14.19 -5.34
CA LYS A 77 -19.09 15.64 -5.17
C LYS A 77 -18.27 15.95 -3.92
N PHE A 78 -18.63 15.32 -2.80
CA PHE A 78 -17.91 15.47 -1.54
C PHE A 78 -16.45 15.00 -1.69
N HIS A 79 -16.22 13.86 -2.32
CA HIS A 79 -14.89 13.27 -2.47
C HIS A 79 -13.98 14.12 -3.38
N ALA A 80 -14.54 14.77 -4.40
CA ALA A 80 -13.80 15.71 -5.25
C ALA A 80 -13.33 16.93 -4.45
N ALA A 81 -14.23 17.57 -3.69
CA ALA A 81 -13.91 18.72 -2.86
C ALA A 81 -12.94 18.36 -1.71
N TYR A 82 -13.22 17.26 -1.01
CA TYR A 82 -12.38 16.72 0.06
C TYR A 82 -10.98 16.34 -0.46
N GLY A 83 -10.90 15.67 -1.60
CA GLY A 83 -9.63 15.29 -2.22
C GLY A 83 -8.79 16.49 -2.67
N ALA A 84 -9.43 17.55 -3.16
CA ALA A 84 -8.74 18.81 -3.46
C ALA A 84 -8.19 19.47 -2.19
N LEU A 85 -8.98 19.51 -1.12
CA LEU A 85 -8.57 20.04 0.19
C LEU A 85 -7.36 19.28 0.75
N LEU A 86 -7.40 17.94 0.77
CA LEU A 86 -6.29 17.12 1.27
C LEU A 86 -4.99 17.35 0.48
N LYS A 87 -5.07 17.45 -0.85
CA LYS A 87 -3.89 17.73 -1.68
C LYS A 87 -3.31 19.11 -1.40
N ALA A 88 -4.16 20.10 -1.15
CA ALA A 88 -3.74 21.46 -0.83
C ALA A 88 -3.13 21.55 0.59
N SER A 89 -3.65 20.78 1.55
CA SER A 89 -3.16 20.83 2.94
C SER A 89 -1.91 19.99 3.19
N MET A 90 -1.76 18.83 2.53
CA MET A 90 -0.65 17.88 2.76
C MET A 90 0.58 18.12 1.87
N THR A 91 1.06 19.37 1.79
CA THR A 91 2.18 19.76 0.91
C THR A 91 3.57 19.58 1.50
N THR A 92 3.68 19.40 2.82
CA THR A 92 4.95 19.41 3.57
C THR A 92 5.65 18.04 3.63
N LEU A 93 5.12 17.03 2.94
CA LEU A 93 5.73 15.70 2.89
C LEU A 93 7.04 15.73 2.10
N ARG A 94 8.01 14.91 2.53
CA ARG A 94 9.27 14.75 1.79
C ARG A 94 8.97 14.26 0.38
N LYS A 95 9.58 14.91 -0.61
CA LYS A 95 9.46 14.51 -2.01
C LYS A 95 9.95 13.07 -2.18
N ARG A 96 9.26 12.34 -3.06
CA ARG A 96 9.64 10.96 -3.41
C ARG A 96 11.01 10.96 -4.08
N ASP A 97 11.96 10.21 -3.53
CA ASP A 97 13.30 10.02 -4.08
C ASP A 97 13.26 9.12 -5.33
N LYS A 98 12.80 9.67 -6.46
CA LYS A 98 12.70 8.94 -7.74
C LYS A 98 14.02 8.27 -8.15
N LYS A 99 15.16 8.91 -7.84
CA LYS A 99 16.49 8.36 -8.10
C LYS A 99 16.75 7.06 -7.30
N ARG A 100 16.43 7.06 -6.00
CA ARG A 100 16.66 5.90 -5.13
C ARG A 100 15.76 4.73 -5.51
N GLU A 101 14.51 5.01 -5.91
CA GLU A 101 13.61 3.97 -6.39
C GLU A 101 14.03 3.39 -7.74
N LYS A 102 14.44 4.26 -8.68
CA LYS A 102 14.96 3.81 -9.97
C LYS A 102 16.20 2.92 -9.78
N GLN A 103 17.12 3.33 -8.91
CA GLN A 103 18.29 2.52 -8.55
C GLN A 103 17.88 1.16 -7.94
N ARG A 104 16.93 1.14 -7.00
CA ARG A 104 16.43 -0.13 -6.44
C ARG A 104 15.79 -1.03 -7.50
N ALA A 105 15.05 -0.45 -8.44
CA ALA A 105 14.42 -1.19 -9.54
C ALA A 105 15.47 -1.73 -10.52
N GLU A 106 16.47 -0.92 -10.88
CA GLU A 106 17.61 -1.32 -11.73
C GLU A 106 18.45 -2.41 -11.05
N ASP A 107 18.77 -2.27 -9.76
CA ASP A 107 19.49 -3.27 -8.97
C ASP A 107 18.72 -4.59 -8.87
N PHE A 108 17.40 -4.51 -8.66
CA PHE A 108 16.54 -5.68 -8.63
C PHE A 108 16.50 -6.37 -10.00
N ALA A 109 16.37 -5.60 -11.08
CA ALA A 109 16.42 -6.13 -12.45
C ALA A 109 17.78 -6.75 -12.78
N ALA A 110 18.88 -6.12 -12.38
CA ALA A 110 20.24 -6.63 -12.58
C ALA A 110 20.47 -7.92 -11.78
N ARG A 111 20.00 -8.00 -10.53
CA ARG A 111 20.03 -9.22 -9.73
C ARG A 111 19.20 -10.34 -10.37
N LYS A 112 18.01 -10.02 -10.89
CA LYS A 112 17.16 -10.98 -11.60
C LYS A 112 17.83 -11.49 -12.89
N LYS A 113 18.43 -10.61 -13.69
CA LYS A 113 19.21 -10.97 -14.90
C LYS A 113 20.41 -11.86 -14.55
N ARG A 114 21.21 -11.46 -13.56
CA ARG A 114 22.36 -12.27 -13.09
C ARG A 114 21.90 -13.64 -12.58
N LEU A 115 20.73 -13.73 -11.97
CA LEU A 115 20.16 -15.00 -11.55
C LEU A 115 19.67 -15.84 -12.72
N ALA A 116 19.20 -15.23 -13.83
CA ALA A 116 18.66 -15.86 -15.03
C ALA A 116 19.72 -16.24 -16.09
N GLU A 117 20.88 -15.59 -16.13
CA GLU A 117 21.98 -15.91 -17.05
C GLU A 117 22.83 -17.08 -16.52
N PRO A 118 23.03 -18.16 -17.29
CA PRO A 118 23.86 -19.29 -16.86
C PRO A 118 25.33 -18.89 -16.78
N ILE A 119 26.05 -19.31 -15.73
CA ILE A 119 27.50 -19.07 -15.61
C ILE A 119 28.25 -19.97 -16.59
N PRO A 120 29.01 -19.43 -17.57
CA PRO A 120 29.78 -20.24 -18.50
C PRO A 120 30.97 -20.93 -17.81
N VAL A 121 31.01 -22.26 -17.89
CA VAL A 121 32.08 -23.10 -17.34
C VAL A 121 33.15 -23.36 -18.41
N GLU A 122 33.93 -22.34 -18.74
CA GLU A 122 35.07 -22.49 -19.66
C GLU A 122 36.40 -22.66 -18.92
N GLY A 123 37.26 -23.53 -19.44
CA GLY A 123 38.65 -23.74 -18.99
C GLY A 123 39.10 -25.20 -18.96
N PRO A 124 40.41 -25.46 -18.84
CA PRO A 124 40.99 -26.80 -18.88
C PRO A 124 40.59 -27.65 -17.64
N LYS A 125 40.33 -28.94 -17.87
CA LYS A 125 39.92 -29.92 -16.83
C LYS A 125 41.08 -30.31 -15.89
N ARG A 126 42.33 -30.19 -16.34
CA ARG A 126 43.58 -30.55 -15.64
C ARG A 126 44.58 -29.39 -15.74
N GLY A 127 45.59 -29.36 -14.87
CA GLY A 127 46.65 -28.34 -14.90
C GLY A 127 46.26 -26.98 -14.31
N SER A 128 47.02 -25.94 -14.68
CA SER A 128 46.74 -24.55 -14.30
C SER A 128 45.37 -24.13 -14.87
N GLY A 129 44.46 -23.73 -13.99
CA GLY A 129 43.07 -23.41 -14.35
C GLY A 129 42.00 -24.39 -13.83
N ARG A 130 42.37 -25.61 -13.39
CA ARG A 130 41.43 -26.57 -12.78
C ARG A 130 40.66 -25.99 -11.59
N ARG A 131 41.34 -25.27 -10.68
CA ARG A 131 40.71 -24.62 -9.52
C ARG A 131 39.69 -23.56 -9.94
N LYS A 132 39.96 -22.78 -10.99
CA LYS A 132 39.04 -21.77 -11.53
C LYS A 132 37.79 -22.42 -12.13
N ARG A 133 37.96 -23.51 -12.89
CA ARG A 133 36.86 -24.33 -13.43
C ARG A 133 35.99 -24.94 -12.33
N GLN A 134 36.60 -25.51 -11.28
CA GLN A 134 35.85 -26.07 -10.14
C GLN A 134 35.01 -25.02 -9.40
N ARG A 135 35.54 -23.80 -9.21
CA ARG A 135 34.78 -22.69 -8.62
C ARG A 135 33.57 -22.31 -9.48
N ARG A 136 33.74 -22.24 -10.81
CA ARG A 136 32.64 -21.95 -11.76
C ARG A 136 31.56 -23.02 -11.76
N ILE A 137 31.93 -24.31 -11.69
CA ILE A 137 30.97 -25.42 -11.56
C ILE A 137 30.15 -25.31 -10.27
N LYS A 138 30.82 -25.07 -9.13
CA LYS A 138 30.14 -24.89 -7.84
C LYS A 138 29.19 -23.69 -7.86
N SER A 139 29.57 -22.58 -8.50
CA SER A 139 28.68 -21.42 -8.63
C SER A 139 27.49 -21.67 -9.55
N ALA A 140 27.67 -22.43 -10.65
CA ALA A 140 26.59 -22.79 -11.56
C ALA A 140 25.56 -23.69 -10.88
N LEU A 141 26.00 -24.75 -10.19
CA LEU A 141 25.12 -25.63 -9.42
C LEU A 141 24.31 -24.87 -8.35
N LYS A 142 24.98 -23.99 -7.60
CA LYS A 142 24.32 -23.15 -6.58
C LYS A 142 23.28 -22.19 -7.20
N GLN A 143 23.52 -21.72 -8.42
CA GLN A 143 22.59 -20.84 -9.13
C GLN A 143 21.37 -21.59 -9.66
N GLU A 144 21.56 -22.82 -10.18
CA GLU A 144 20.48 -23.71 -10.61
C GLU A 144 19.58 -24.11 -9.43
N GLU A 145 20.17 -24.48 -8.29
CA GLU A 145 19.41 -24.75 -7.05
C GLU A 145 18.58 -23.54 -6.61
N ALA A 146 19.15 -22.33 -6.69
CA ALA A 146 18.45 -21.09 -6.35
C ALA A 146 17.28 -20.80 -7.32
N ARG A 147 17.43 -21.07 -8.62
CA ARG A 147 16.34 -20.95 -9.60
C ARG A 147 15.24 -21.96 -9.32
N LYS A 148 15.60 -23.21 -9.05
CA LYS A 148 14.64 -24.29 -8.75
C LYS A 148 13.82 -23.96 -7.51
N ARG A 149 14.45 -23.49 -6.43
CA ARG A 149 13.75 -23.03 -5.22
C ARG A 149 12.80 -21.86 -5.46
N LEU A 150 13.14 -20.96 -6.38
CA LEU A 150 12.26 -19.85 -6.75
C LEU A 150 11.07 -20.33 -7.58
N GLN A 151 11.28 -21.26 -8.52
CA GLN A 151 10.19 -21.90 -9.27
C GLN A 151 9.23 -22.64 -8.34
N GLU A 152 9.75 -23.49 -7.45
CA GLU A 152 8.94 -24.21 -6.45
C GLU A 152 8.11 -23.26 -5.57
N ARG A 153 8.65 -22.09 -5.21
CA ARG A 153 7.94 -21.08 -4.41
C ARG A 153 6.86 -20.34 -5.21
N GLU A 154 7.07 -20.09 -6.49
CA GLU A 154 6.06 -19.51 -7.38
C GLU A 154 4.95 -20.54 -7.69
N ASP A 155 5.31 -21.80 -7.91
CA ASP A 155 4.37 -22.90 -8.10
C ASP A 155 3.52 -23.14 -6.84
N ALA A 156 4.11 -23.06 -5.64
CA ALA A 156 3.36 -23.14 -4.40
C ALA A 156 2.37 -21.97 -4.21
N LYS A 157 2.77 -20.74 -4.61
CA LYS A 157 1.88 -19.57 -4.57
C LYS A 157 0.73 -19.68 -5.57
N THR A 158 1.00 -20.15 -6.78
CA THR A 158 -0.05 -20.34 -7.80
C THR A 158 -1.02 -21.43 -7.38
N LYS A 159 -0.53 -22.54 -6.80
CA LYS A 159 -1.36 -23.60 -6.24
C LYS A 159 -2.19 -23.15 -5.04
N ALA A 160 -1.67 -22.27 -4.18
CA ALA A 160 -2.42 -21.70 -3.05
C ALA A 160 -3.46 -20.64 -3.47
N LYS A 161 -3.29 -20.04 -4.66
CA LYS A 161 -4.21 -19.03 -5.21
C LYS A 161 -5.27 -19.63 -6.14
N ALA A 162 -5.10 -20.87 -6.57
CA ALA A 162 -6.14 -21.60 -7.29
C ALA A 162 -7.31 -21.86 -6.33
N PRO A 163 -8.56 -21.55 -6.72
CA PRO A 163 -9.71 -21.85 -5.89
C PRO A 163 -9.78 -23.37 -5.68
N SER A 164 -9.89 -23.80 -4.42
CA SER A 164 -10.23 -25.18 -4.10
C SER A 164 -11.62 -25.47 -4.68
N SER A 165 -11.65 -26.27 -5.74
CA SER A 165 -12.85 -26.92 -6.25
C SER A 165 -13.47 -27.83 -5.19
#